data_AF-A0A2E8F6C2-F1
#
_entry.id   AF-A0A2E8F6C2-F1
#
_cell.length_a   1.000
_cell.length_b   1.000
_cell.length_c   1.000
_cell.angle_alpha   90.00
_cell.angle_beta   90.00
_cell.angle_gamma   90.00
#
_symmetry.space_group_name_H-M   'P 1'
#
loop_
_entity.id
_entity.type
_entity.pdbx_description
1 polymer ?
#
loop_
_entity_poly.entity_id
_entity_poly.type
_entity_poly.pdbx_seq_one_letter_code
_entity_poly.pdbx_strand_id
1 'polypeptide(L)'
;MISFSNRMCSTRGLVLLGLVISVWPASDQALAQQGLPGATRLSVADVLKVKNDDDWILVDARATDAFNGWALDGINRGGHIPHAVDFPASWLEGDQKGKTERLATVLRTKGIERDKHIVLYSTKERDRRRLADYLRQTGFRKLYSLDLKKWAADKSRPLVRYRNFHLLLPASIVKRLLEGHLPETFENAKRVKFVEVSWGDEDASYSKGHVPSSFHVNTDHFEPPPQWKLGNPAVLTGFATRYGFQADDTVVISGKDPMASYRLAIVLQYMGVSDVRVLNGGFAAWKAARFPVETRSQPPAGAKSFGARIPVRPTLIDDLARVKAGLRKPEDFVLVDNRTWAEFIGKTSGYKYHFRKGRIPGSTYGQAGFTGANSLTPYRNIDNTMRNADEILALWKKAGISTDKHLSFMCGGGWRAAEVLTFARVIGLPNTSLYSDGWIGWSNDRQNPIETGATSKTPGP
;
A
#
# COMPACT_ATOMS: atom_id res chain seq x y z
N MET A 1 -72.21 11.60 58.90
CA MET A 1 -73.11 12.40 58.06
C MET A 1 -72.26 13.21 57.09
N ILE A 2 -72.54 13.08 55.77
CA ILE A 2 -72.03 13.86 54.61
C ILE A 2 -70.53 13.63 54.29
N SER A 3 -70.07 12.78 53.35
CA SER A 3 -70.27 12.56 51.89
C SER A 3 -69.75 13.67 50.96
N PHE A 4 -68.81 13.31 50.07
CA PHE A 4 -68.69 13.57 48.60
C PHE A 4 -67.19 13.41 48.21
N SER A 5 -66.75 12.27 47.63
CA SER A 5 -66.74 11.89 46.20
C SER A 5 -65.83 12.72 45.30
N ASN A 6 -64.78 12.09 44.74
CA ASN A 6 -64.58 12.08 43.29
C ASN A 6 -63.73 10.89 42.80
N ARG A 7 -64.19 10.30 41.68
CA ARG A 7 -63.66 9.14 40.94
C ARG A 7 -62.71 9.57 39.80
N MET A 8 -62.10 8.54 39.18
CA MET A 8 -61.45 8.45 37.85
C MET A 8 -59.93 8.76 37.86
N CYS A 9 -59.04 8.07 37.15
CA CYS A 9 -59.20 7.17 36.00
C CYS A 9 -58.00 6.21 35.85
N SER A 10 -58.23 5.15 35.08
CA SER A 10 -57.34 4.10 34.58
C SER A 10 -56.02 4.58 33.95
N THR A 11 -54.93 3.84 34.13
CA THR A 11 -54.12 3.30 33.01
C THR A 11 -53.16 2.21 33.49
N ARG A 12 -53.44 0.95 33.09
CA ARG A 12 -52.46 -0.14 33.13
C ARG A 12 -51.46 0.09 31.99
N GLY A 13 -50.25 0.55 32.33
CA GLY A 13 -49.11 0.54 31.41
C GLY A 13 -48.44 -0.84 31.44
N LEU A 14 -48.72 -1.67 30.42
CA LEU A 14 -47.98 -2.90 30.17
C LEU A 14 -46.58 -2.52 29.70
N VAL A 15 -45.55 -2.73 30.52
CA VAL A 15 -44.15 -2.60 30.09
C VAL A 15 -43.83 -3.81 29.22
N LEU A 16 -43.92 -3.65 27.90
CA LEU A 16 -43.32 -4.59 26.96
C LEU A 16 -41.80 -4.45 27.07
N LEU A 17 -41.15 -5.38 27.76
CA LEU A 17 -39.72 -5.65 27.59
C LEU A 17 -39.52 -6.10 26.13
N GLY A 18 -39.14 -5.17 25.26
CA GLY A 18 -38.60 -5.49 23.95
C GLY A 18 -37.30 -6.27 24.14
N LEU A 19 -37.36 -7.59 23.95
CA LEU A 19 -36.18 -8.42 23.79
C LEU A 19 -35.43 -7.92 22.54
N VAL A 20 -34.37 -7.14 22.74
CA VAL A 20 -33.39 -6.91 21.69
C VAL A 20 -32.66 -8.24 21.51
N ILE A 21 -33.15 -9.06 20.58
CA ILE A 21 -32.41 -10.23 20.11
C ILE A 21 -31.17 -9.65 19.43
N SER A 22 -30.06 -9.63 20.15
CA SER A 22 -28.75 -9.42 19.56
C SER A 22 -28.51 -10.62 18.64
N VAL A 23 -28.79 -10.45 17.35
CA VAL A 23 -28.40 -11.43 16.34
C VAL A 23 -26.89 -11.32 16.20
N TRP A 24 -26.17 -12.14 16.95
CA TRP A 24 -24.73 -12.29 16.75
C TRP A 24 -24.50 -12.79 15.33
N PRO A 25 -23.61 -12.18 14.54
CA PRO A 25 -23.33 -12.67 13.20
C PRO A 25 -22.83 -14.12 13.28
N ALA A 26 -23.36 -14.99 12.42
CA ALA A 26 -22.99 -16.40 12.36
C ALA A 26 -21.46 -16.55 12.21
N SER A 27 -20.88 -17.53 12.92
CA SER A 27 -19.45 -17.83 12.83
C SER A 27 -19.07 -18.30 11.41
N ASP A 28 -17.80 -18.13 11.03
CA ASP A 28 -17.33 -18.56 9.69
C ASP A 28 -17.51 -20.07 9.47
N GLN A 29 -17.45 -20.88 10.54
CA GLN A 29 -17.75 -22.31 10.51
C GLN A 29 -19.22 -22.58 10.20
N ALA A 30 -20.15 -21.88 10.85
CA ALA A 30 -21.58 -22.01 10.57
C ALA A 30 -21.92 -21.58 9.13
N LEU A 31 -21.29 -20.51 8.64
CA LEU A 31 -21.41 -20.08 7.25
C LEU A 31 -20.83 -21.13 6.29
N ALA A 32 -19.67 -21.74 6.60
CA ALA A 32 -19.07 -22.74 5.71
C ALA A 32 -19.96 -23.98 5.51
N GLN A 33 -20.74 -24.36 6.53
CA GLN A 33 -21.69 -25.47 6.45
C GLN A 33 -22.89 -25.15 5.55
N GLN A 34 -23.35 -23.91 5.54
CA GLN A 34 -24.49 -23.49 4.71
C GLN A 34 -24.14 -23.39 3.21
N GLY A 35 -22.85 -23.20 2.86
CA GLY A 35 -22.39 -22.96 1.49
C GLY A 35 -22.92 -21.65 0.87
N LEU A 36 -22.21 -21.08 -0.11
CA LEU A 36 -22.58 -19.79 -0.72
C LEU A 36 -23.92 -19.86 -1.48
N PRO A 37 -25.00 -19.21 -1.01
CA PRO A 37 -26.31 -19.27 -1.64
C PRO A 37 -26.22 -18.66 -3.04
N GLY A 38 -26.66 -19.37 -4.08
CA GLY A 38 -26.65 -18.87 -5.46
C GLY A 38 -25.24 -18.69 -6.06
N ALA A 39 -24.22 -19.37 -5.54
CA ALA A 39 -22.96 -19.58 -6.25
C ALA A 39 -22.65 -21.08 -6.32
N THR A 40 -22.20 -21.56 -7.47
CA THR A 40 -21.82 -22.97 -7.62
C THR A 40 -20.48 -23.20 -6.94
N ARG A 41 -20.43 -24.13 -5.98
CA ARG A 41 -19.18 -24.52 -5.33
C ARG A 41 -18.34 -25.36 -6.29
N LEU A 42 -17.11 -24.94 -6.55
CA LEU A 42 -16.17 -25.69 -7.36
C LEU A 42 -15.24 -26.51 -6.48
N SER A 43 -14.88 -27.70 -6.97
CA SER A 43 -13.74 -28.44 -6.45
C SER A 43 -12.43 -27.82 -6.98
N VAL A 44 -11.31 -28.21 -6.37
CA VAL A 44 -9.99 -27.83 -6.89
C VAL A 44 -9.77 -28.39 -8.30
N ALA A 45 -10.26 -29.60 -8.57
CA ALA A 45 -10.16 -30.22 -9.90
C ALA A 45 -10.91 -29.43 -10.97
N ASP A 46 -12.04 -28.82 -10.63
CA ASP A 46 -12.79 -27.96 -11.57
C ASP A 46 -12.00 -26.69 -11.88
N VAL A 47 -11.44 -26.03 -10.85
CA VAL A 47 -10.64 -24.81 -11.05
C VAL A 47 -9.38 -25.08 -11.87
N LEU A 48 -8.72 -26.24 -11.68
CA LEU A 48 -7.56 -26.62 -12.49
C LEU A 48 -7.87 -26.74 -13.99
N LYS A 49 -9.12 -27.06 -14.37
CA LYS A 49 -9.53 -27.16 -15.77
C LYS A 49 -9.77 -25.79 -16.42
N VAL A 50 -10.18 -24.79 -15.63
CA VAL A 50 -10.65 -23.49 -16.15
C VAL A 50 -9.69 -22.33 -15.87
N LYS A 51 -8.68 -22.50 -15.00
CA LYS A 51 -7.80 -21.40 -14.54
C LYS A 51 -6.97 -20.71 -15.62
N ASN A 52 -6.90 -21.28 -16.83
CA ASN A 52 -6.17 -20.72 -17.97
C ASN A 52 -7.12 -20.34 -19.13
N ASP A 53 -8.43 -20.41 -18.90
CA ASP A 53 -9.45 -20.04 -19.88
C ASP A 53 -9.80 -18.56 -19.69
N ASP A 54 -9.70 -17.77 -20.76
CA ASP A 54 -9.94 -16.33 -20.74
C ASP A 54 -11.40 -15.98 -20.39
N ASP A 55 -12.35 -16.91 -20.49
CA ASP A 55 -13.73 -16.72 -20.04
C ASP A 55 -13.93 -16.86 -18.53
N TRP A 56 -12.90 -17.28 -17.81
CA TRP A 56 -12.90 -17.46 -16.37
C TRP A 56 -11.93 -16.50 -15.71
N ILE A 57 -12.36 -15.95 -14.58
CA ILE A 57 -11.51 -15.09 -13.76
C ILE A 57 -11.53 -15.56 -12.30
N LEU A 58 -10.33 -15.73 -11.76
CA LEU A 58 -10.14 -16.07 -10.35
C LEU A 58 -9.97 -14.77 -9.56
N VAL A 59 -10.78 -14.61 -8.52
CA VAL A 59 -10.80 -13.40 -7.69
C VAL A 59 -10.51 -13.76 -6.24
N ASP A 60 -9.37 -13.30 -5.73
CA ASP A 60 -8.97 -13.43 -4.33
C ASP A 60 -9.70 -12.39 -3.49
N ALA A 61 -10.58 -12.85 -2.60
CA ALA A 61 -11.37 -11.99 -1.73
C ALA A 61 -10.66 -11.67 -0.40
N ARG A 62 -9.43 -12.16 -0.17
CA ARG A 62 -8.65 -11.88 1.04
C ARG A 62 -8.02 -10.49 1.01
N ALA A 63 -7.41 -10.09 2.12
CA ALA A 63 -6.61 -8.87 2.18
C ALA A 63 -5.45 -8.87 1.17
N THR A 64 -5.11 -7.68 0.65
CA THR A 64 -4.00 -7.45 -0.30
C THR A 64 -2.70 -8.09 0.19
N ASP A 65 -2.39 -8.01 1.49
CA ASP A 65 -1.16 -8.59 2.03
C ASP A 65 -1.10 -10.12 1.93
N ALA A 66 -2.27 -10.79 2.02
CA ALA A 66 -2.37 -12.24 1.83
C ALA A 66 -2.16 -12.63 0.37
N PHE A 67 -2.70 -11.83 -0.55
CA PHE A 67 -2.45 -11.95 -2.00
C PHE A 67 -0.97 -11.78 -2.30
N ASN A 68 -0.33 -10.75 -1.76
CA ASN A 68 1.08 -10.43 -1.99
C ASN A 68 2.02 -11.55 -1.54
N GLY A 69 1.69 -12.25 -0.45
CA GLY A 69 2.54 -13.33 0.03
C GLY A 69 2.41 -13.76 1.48
N TRP A 70 1.73 -12.98 2.32
CA TRP A 70 1.61 -13.33 3.74
C TRP A 70 0.73 -14.56 3.93
N ALA A 71 1.23 -15.53 4.70
CA ALA A 71 0.42 -16.63 5.22
C ALA A 71 -0.45 -16.09 6.37
N LEU A 72 -1.73 -15.86 6.08
CA LEU A 72 -2.71 -15.31 7.03
C LEU A 72 -3.91 -16.26 7.15
N ASP A 73 -4.72 -16.08 8.19
CA ASP A 73 -6.00 -16.78 8.35
C ASP A 73 -5.92 -18.32 8.37
N GLY A 74 -4.83 -18.83 8.96
CA GLY A 74 -4.67 -20.27 9.27
C GLY A 74 -4.16 -21.13 8.12
N ILE A 75 -3.55 -20.55 7.08
CA ILE A 75 -2.79 -21.29 6.07
C ILE A 75 -1.29 -21.13 6.31
N ASN A 76 -0.51 -22.17 5.99
CA ASN A 76 0.94 -22.18 6.16
C ASN A 76 1.70 -21.78 4.88
N ARG A 77 0.98 -21.51 3.79
CA ARG A 77 1.54 -21.10 2.49
C ARG A 77 0.79 -19.87 2.01
N GLY A 78 1.45 -18.72 2.03
CA GLY A 78 0.89 -17.46 1.56
C GLY A 78 1.04 -17.27 0.05
N GLY A 79 0.46 -16.19 -0.47
CA GLY A 79 0.37 -15.94 -1.91
C GLY A 79 -1.01 -16.26 -2.48
N HIS A 80 -1.15 -16.14 -3.80
CA HIS A 80 -2.40 -16.26 -4.55
C HIS A 80 -2.33 -17.35 -5.61
N ILE A 81 -3.48 -17.79 -6.14
CA ILE A 81 -3.50 -18.76 -7.24
C ILE A 81 -2.97 -18.06 -8.51
N PRO A 82 -2.10 -18.70 -9.33
CA PRO A 82 -1.60 -18.07 -10.56
C PRO A 82 -2.72 -17.49 -11.43
N HIS A 83 -2.48 -16.31 -12.01
CA HIS A 83 -3.43 -15.55 -12.84
C HIS A 83 -4.67 -15.01 -12.12
N ALA A 84 -4.76 -15.13 -10.79
CA ALA A 84 -5.82 -14.49 -10.03
C ALA A 84 -5.63 -12.98 -9.92
N VAL A 85 -6.75 -12.25 -9.83
CA VAL A 85 -6.79 -10.83 -9.45
C VAL A 85 -7.23 -10.70 -7.98
N ASP A 86 -6.87 -9.60 -7.33
CA ASP A 86 -7.30 -9.28 -5.97
C ASP A 86 -8.55 -8.38 -5.98
N PHE A 87 -9.55 -8.75 -5.18
CA PHE A 87 -10.66 -7.88 -4.79
C PHE A 87 -11.01 -8.16 -3.32
N PRO A 88 -10.23 -7.64 -2.35
CA PRO A 88 -10.47 -7.82 -0.93
C PRO A 88 -11.92 -7.50 -0.53
N ALA A 89 -12.58 -8.41 0.17
CA ALA A 89 -13.95 -8.18 0.65
C ALA A 89 -14.04 -6.98 1.62
N SER A 90 -12.93 -6.62 2.28
CA SER A 90 -12.81 -5.43 3.12
C SER A 90 -13.01 -4.13 2.36
N TRP A 91 -12.77 -4.09 1.04
CA TRP A 91 -13.05 -2.92 0.20
C TRP A 91 -14.54 -2.58 0.15
N LEU A 92 -15.40 -3.54 0.48
CA LEU A 92 -16.84 -3.35 0.60
C LEU A 92 -17.25 -2.79 1.98
N GLU A 93 -16.33 -2.55 2.91
CA GLU A 93 -16.59 -1.95 4.23
C GLU A 93 -16.59 -0.42 4.23
N GLY A 94 -17.32 0.15 5.18
CA GLY A 94 -17.43 1.59 5.39
C GLY A 94 -18.17 2.32 4.27
N ASP A 95 -18.39 3.60 4.51
CA ASP A 95 -18.94 4.53 3.52
C ASP A 95 -17.86 5.56 3.19
N GLN A 96 -17.31 5.48 1.97
CA GLN A 96 -16.30 6.41 1.49
C GLN A 96 -16.88 7.16 0.28
N LYS A 97 -16.60 8.47 0.21
CA LYS A 97 -17.04 9.29 -0.93
C LYS A 97 -16.59 8.67 -2.26
N GLY A 98 -17.54 8.49 -3.18
CA GLY A 98 -17.30 7.94 -4.52
C GLY A 98 -16.91 6.45 -4.54
N LYS A 99 -17.18 5.71 -3.45
CA LYS A 99 -16.81 4.29 -3.35
C LYS A 99 -17.44 3.44 -4.46
N THR A 100 -18.70 3.67 -4.80
CA THR A 100 -19.41 2.91 -5.84
C THR A 100 -18.70 3.02 -7.18
N GLU A 101 -18.36 4.24 -7.60
CA GLU A 101 -17.66 4.52 -8.87
C GLU A 101 -16.24 3.97 -8.85
N ARG A 102 -15.55 4.06 -7.71
CA ARG A 102 -14.21 3.48 -7.52
C ARG A 102 -14.24 1.96 -7.62
N LEU A 103 -15.17 1.29 -6.95
CA LEU A 103 -15.32 -0.17 -7.03
C LEU A 103 -15.70 -0.62 -8.45
N ALA A 104 -16.60 0.10 -9.13
CA ALA A 104 -16.93 -0.19 -10.52
C ALA A 104 -15.70 -0.05 -11.44
N THR A 105 -14.84 0.95 -11.18
CA THR A 105 -13.58 1.13 -11.93
C THR A 105 -12.60 0.00 -11.64
N VAL A 106 -12.50 -0.46 -10.38
CA VAL A 106 -11.69 -1.61 -10.00
C VAL A 106 -12.15 -2.87 -10.74
N LEU A 107 -13.46 -3.18 -10.74
CA LEU A 107 -14.00 -4.34 -11.45
C LEU A 107 -13.58 -4.34 -12.93
N ARG A 108 -13.81 -3.21 -13.64
CA ARG A 108 -13.42 -3.07 -15.06
C ARG A 108 -11.91 -3.21 -15.27
N THR A 109 -11.10 -2.55 -14.45
CA THR A 109 -9.64 -2.56 -14.64
C THR A 109 -9.03 -3.94 -14.37
N LYS A 110 -9.71 -4.77 -13.57
CA LYS A 110 -9.32 -6.14 -13.26
C LYS A 110 -9.94 -7.18 -14.21
N GLY A 111 -10.71 -6.77 -15.23
CA GLY A 111 -11.40 -7.70 -16.12
C GLY A 111 -12.50 -8.52 -15.44
N ILE A 112 -13.01 -8.07 -14.29
CA ILE A 112 -14.14 -8.70 -13.61
C ILE A 112 -15.43 -8.19 -14.30
N GLU A 113 -15.82 -8.89 -15.36
CA GLU A 113 -16.92 -8.51 -16.26
C GLU A 113 -18.13 -9.46 -16.14
N ARG A 114 -19.33 -8.97 -16.48
CA ARG A 114 -20.59 -9.67 -16.16
C ARG A 114 -20.84 -10.93 -17.00
N ASP A 115 -20.22 -11.00 -18.16
CA ASP A 115 -20.27 -12.10 -19.13
C ASP A 115 -19.28 -13.24 -18.78
N LYS A 116 -18.23 -12.93 -18.02
CA LYS A 116 -17.23 -13.88 -17.52
C LYS A 116 -17.76 -14.78 -16.40
N HIS A 117 -17.12 -15.94 -16.23
CA HIS A 117 -17.33 -16.84 -15.10
C HIS A 117 -16.41 -16.43 -13.95
N ILE A 118 -16.99 -16.00 -12.82
CA ILE A 118 -16.22 -15.44 -11.70
C ILE A 118 -16.04 -16.49 -10.60
N VAL A 119 -14.80 -16.93 -10.36
CA VAL A 119 -14.45 -17.84 -9.26
C VAL A 119 -13.93 -17.05 -8.07
N LEU A 120 -14.76 -16.90 -7.05
CA LEU A 120 -14.40 -16.23 -5.81
C LEU A 120 -13.70 -17.19 -4.87
N TYR A 121 -12.53 -16.82 -4.35
CA TYR A 121 -11.85 -17.63 -3.35
C TYR A 121 -11.32 -16.80 -2.19
N SER A 122 -11.23 -17.45 -1.03
CA SER A 122 -10.65 -16.89 0.20
C SER A 122 -10.32 -18.04 1.16
N THR A 123 -9.69 -17.75 2.29
CA THR A 123 -9.60 -18.64 3.46
C THR A 123 -10.84 -18.59 4.34
N LYS A 124 -11.66 -17.53 4.22
CA LYS A 124 -12.90 -17.31 5.00
C LYS A 124 -14.13 -17.38 4.11
N GLU A 125 -15.15 -18.07 4.58
CA GLU A 125 -16.43 -18.14 3.87
C GLU A 125 -17.14 -16.79 3.86
N ARG A 126 -17.05 -16.03 4.96
CA ARG A 126 -17.62 -14.69 5.09
C ARG A 126 -17.16 -13.73 3.98
N ASP A 127 -15.87 -13.73 3.65
CA ASP A 127 -15.31 -12.85 2.63
C ASP A 127 -15.85 -13.19 1.25
N ARG A 128 -15.90 -14.50 0.92
CA ARG A 128 -16.51 -14.99 -0.33
C ARG A 128 -17.97 -14.58 -0.43
N ARG A 129 -18.75 -14.75 0.65
CA ARG A 129 -20.19 -14.44 0.68
C ARG A 129 -20.43 -12.98 0.42
N ARG A 130 -19.72 -12.12 1.14
CA ARG A 130 -19.84 -10.68 1.00
C ARG A 130 -19.56 -10.21 -0.42
N LEU A 131 -18.47 -10.72 -1.02
CA LEU A 131 -18.13 -10.36 -2.40
C LEU A 131 -19.16 -10.90 -3.40
N ALA A 132 -19.62 -12.15 -3.21
CA ALA A 132 -20.65 -12.75 -4.04
C ALA A 132 -21.95 -11.93 -4.01
N ASP A 133 -22.40 -11.51 -2.83
CA ASP A 133 -23.62 -10.73 -2.66
C ASP A 133 -23.51 -9.37 -3.36
N TYR A 134 -22.38 -8.67 -3.21
CA TYR A 134 -22.09 -7.43 -3.92
C TYR A 134 -22.12 -7.62 -5.44
N LEU A 135 -21.47 -8.66 -5.96
CA LEU A 135 -21.46 -8.94 -7.40
C LEU A 135 -22.87 -9.29 -7.92
N ARG A 136 -23.68 -10.05 -7.19
CA ARG A 136 -25.07 -10.33 -7.60
C ARG A 136 -25.92 -9.07 -7.68
N GLN A 137 -25.83 -8.22 -6.67
CA GLN A 137 -26.56 -6.94 -6.61
C GLN A 137 -26.13 -6.01 -7.75
N THR A 138 -24.89 -6.12 -8.23
CA THR A 138 -24.37 -5.34 -9.36
C THR A 138 -24.54 -6.04 -10.72
N GLY A 139 -25.30 -7.13 -10.78
CA GLY A 139 -25.75 -7.75 -12.04
C GLY A 139 -24.94 -8.96 -12.51
N PHE A 140 -23.95 -9.42 -11.76
CA PHE A 140 -23.24 -10.65 -12.08
C PHE A 140 -24.12 -11.87 -11.80
N ARG A 141 -24.01 -12.90 -12.65
CA ARG A 141 -24.85 -14.10 -12.58
C ARG A 141 -24.04 -15.40 -12.52
N LYS A 142 -22.91 -15.45 -13.23
CA LYS A 142 -22.02 -16.62 -13.30
C LYS A 142 -21.01 -16.61 -12.16
N LEU A 143 -21.47 -16.86 -10.93
CA LEU A 143 -20.63 -16.83 -9.74
C LEU A 143 -20.33 -18.24 -9.21
N TYR A 144 -19.07 -18.45 -8.87
CA TYR A 144 -18.52 -19.70 -8.38
C TYR A 144 -17.68 -19.45 -7.12
N SER A 145 -17.45 -20.51 -6.34
CA SER A 145 -16.68 -20.42 -5.10
C SER A 145 -15.66 -21.53 -4.95
N LEU A 146 -14.46 -21.16 -4.48
CA LEU A 146 -13.40 -22.08 -4.07
C LEU A 146 -12.92 -21.77 -2.65
N ASP A 147 -12.75 -22.81 -1.84
CA ASP A 147 -12.10 -22.70 -0.53
C ASP A 147 -10.58 -22.81 -0.66
N LEU A 148 -9.87 -21.70 -0.45
CA LEU A 148 -8.41 -21.64 -0.61
C LEU A 148 -7.69 -22.55 0.38
N LYS A 149 -8.26 -22.84 1.57
CA LYS A 149 -7.62 -23.75 2.53
C LYS A 149 -7.39 -25.13 1.91
N LYS A 150 -8.34 -25.61 1.10
CA LYS A 150 -8.22 -26.88 0.37
C LYS A 150 -7.13 -26.83 -0.70
N TRP A 151 -6.98 -25.70 -1.40
CA TRP A 151 -5.90 -25.50 -2.36
C TRP A 151 -4.53 -25.48 -1.67
N ALA A 152 -4.38 -24.66 -0.63
CA ALA A 152 -3.12 -24.42 0.06
C ALA A 152 -2.59 -25.63 0.84
N ALA A 153 -3.48 -26.53 1.30
CA ALA A 153 -3.13 -27.76 2.00
C ALA A 153 -2.29 -28.73 1.15
N ASP A 154 -2.42 -28.68 -0.19
CA ASP A 154 -1.66 -29.51 -1.11
C ASP A 154 -0.41 -28.76 -1.60
N LYS A 155 0.77 -29.20 -1.12
CA LYS A 155 2.07 -28.58 -1.42
C LYS A 155 2.44 -28.59 -2.90
N SER A 156 1.87 -29.49 -3.70
CA SER A 156 2.14 -29.57 -5.14
C SER A 156 1.47 -28.46 -5.95
N ARG A 157 0.43 -27.83 -5.40
CA ARG A 157 -0.35 -26.81 -6.12
C ARG A 157 0.35 -25.46 -6.11
N PRO A 158 0.38 -24.73 -7.23
CA PRO A 158 1.10 -23.48 -7.30
C PRO A 158 0.39 -22.38 -6.49
N LEU A 159 1.21 -21.55 -5.85
CA LEU A 159 0.83 -20.24 -5.32
C LEU A 159 1.92 -19.25 -5.74
N VAL A 160 1.52 -18.09 -6.22
CA VAL A 160 2.41 -16.98 -6.56
C VAL A 160 2.59 -16.09 -5.33
N ARG A 161 3.83 -15.71 -5.05
CA ARG A 161 4.20 -14.83 -3.96
C ARG A 161 5.24 -13.83 -4.46
N TYR A 162 5.06 -12.55 -4.13
CA TYR A 162 6.05 -11.54 -4.47
C TYR A 162 7.35 -11.77 -3.71
N ARG A 163 8.49 -11.57 -4.37
CA ARG A 163 9.81 -11.94 -3.84
C ARG A 163 10.07 -11.35 -2.46
N ASN A 164 9.74 -10.07 -2.28
CA ASN A 164 10.00 -9.33 -1.05
C ASN A 164 8.70 -8.80 -0.41
N PHE A 165 7.63 -9.60 -0.44
CA PHE A 165 6.34 -9.27 0.16
C PHE A 165 6.44 -8.78 1.61
N HIS A 166 7.43 -9.27 2.36
CA HIS A 166 7.65 -8.95 3.77
C HIS A 166 8.06 -7.49 4.03
N LEU A 167 8.49 -6.74 3.01
CA LEU A 167 8.77 -5.30 3.11
C LEU A 167 7.49 -4.49 3.40
N LEU A 168 6.32 -5.03 3.04
CA LEU A 168 5.01 -4.47 3.35
C LEU A 168 4.33 -5.32 4.42
N LEU A 169 4.01 -4.70 5.56
CA LEU A 169 3.36 -5.38 6.67
C LEU A 169 1.85 -5.15 6.64
N PRO A 170 1.02 -6.20 6.80
CA PRO A 170 -0.38 -6.01 7.18
C PRO A 170 -0.47 -5.47 8.61
N ALA A 171 -1.53 -4.70 8.88
CA ALA A 171 -1.81 -4.18 10.22
C ALA A 171 -1.86 -5.29 11.29
N SER A 172 -2.36 -6.48 10.95
CA SER A 172 -2.44 -7.62 11.87
C SER A 172 -1.06 -8.13 12.31
N ILE A 173 -0.05 -8.05 11.44
CA ILE A 173 1.32 -8.42 11.78
C ILE A 173 1.94 -7.33 12.65
N VAL A 174 1.72 -6.05 12.34
CA VAL A 174 2.17 -4.95 13.22
C VAL A 174 1.58 -5.08 14.63
N LYS A 175 0.29 -5.39 14.75
CA LYS A 175 -0.36 -5.67 16.04
C LYS A 175 0.31 -6.83 16.79
N ARG A 176 0.60 -7.94 16.10
CA ARG A 176 1.29 -9.08 16.71
C ARG A 176 2.68 -8.71 17.23
N LEU A 177 3.44 -7.88 16.50
CA LEU A 177 4.75 -7.41 16.94
C LEU A 177 4.64 -6.57 18.21
N LEU A 178 3.63 -5.68 18.30
CA LEU A 178 3.36 -4.89 19.51
C LEU A 178 2.97 -5.79 20.70
N GLU A 179 2.38 -6.95 20.45
CA GLU A 179 2.04 -7.97 21.44
C GLU A 179 3.21 -8.93 21.75
N GLY A 180 4.42 -8.65 21.24
CA GLY A 180 5.61 -9.48 21.47
C GLY A 180 5.71 -10.75 20.62
N HIS A 181 4.83 -10.93 19.63
CA HIS A 181 4.83 -12.09 18.75
C HIS A 181 5.58 -11.82 17.44
N LEU A 182 6.79 -12.37 17.30
CA LEU A 182 7.57 -12.28 16.08
C LEU A 182 7.12 -13.35 15.06
N PRO A 183 6.68 -12.99 13.84
CA PRO A 183 6.46 -13.96 12.79
C PRO A 183 7.81 -14.41 12.18
N GLU A 184 7.84 -15.54 11.46
CA GLU A 184 9.04 -16.15 10.83
C GLU A 184 9.96 -15.13 10.13
N THR A 185 9.37 -14.19 9.38
CA THR A 185 10.18 -13.16 8.68
C THR A 185 10.98 -12.24 9.62
N PHE A 186 10.75 -12.24 10.93
CA PHE A 186 11.42 -11.42 11.96
C PHE A 186 12.38 -12.23 12.86
N GLU A 187 12.73 -13.47 12.52
CA GLU A 187 13.63 -14.31 13.35
C GLU A 187 14.98 -13.64 13.65
N ASN A 188 15.48 -12.80 12.74
CA ASN A 188 16.74 -12.06 12.90
C ASN A 188 16.54 -10.60 13.33
N ALA A 189 15.32 -10.22 13.73
CA ALA A 189 15.00 -8.84 14.07
C ALA A 189 15.73 -8.40 15.34
N LYS A 190 16.27 -7.19 15.33
CA LYS A 190 16.93 -6.59 16.50
C LYS A 190 16.35 -5.22 16.77
N ARG A 191 16.15 -4.92 18.07
CA ARG A 191 15.66 -3.62 18.56
C ARG A 191 14.51 -3.10 17.69
N VAL A 192 13.42 -3.86 17.61
CA VAL A 192 12.28 -3.51 16.76
C VAL A 192 11.75 -2.13 17.14
N LYS A 193 11.76 -1.19 16.19
CA LYS A 193 11.31 0.19 16.38
C LYS A 193 10.05 0.44 15.58
N PHE A 194 9.05 1.04 16.21
CA PHE A 194 7.87 1.56 15.54
C PHE A 194 8.05 3.06 15.33
N VAL A 195 7.76 3.51 14.12
CA VAL A 195 7.99 4.90 13.72
C VAL A 195 6.74 5.42 13.03
N GLU A 196 6.29 6.59 13.45
CA GLU A 196 5.36 7.41 12.68
C GLU A 196 6.17 8.52 12.02
N VAL A 197 5.94 8.74 10.73
CA VAL A 197 6.61 9.82 9.99
C VAL A 197 5.59 10.72 9.31
N SER A 198 5.79 12.02 9.48
CA SER A 198 5.05 13.06 8.78
C SER A 198 5.93 14.29 8.58
N TRP A 199 5.51 15.18 7.68
CA TRP A 199 6.10 16.51 7.60
C TRP A 199 5.59 17.39 8.75
N GLY A 200 6.49 18.17 9.35
CA GLY A 200 6.20 19.02 10.50
C GLY A 200 6.38 18.29 11.84
N ASP A 201 6.16 19.02 12.93
CA ASP A 201 6.27 18.50 14.29
C ASP A 201 5.04 17.64 14.69
N GLU A 202 5.05 17.10 15.91
CA GLU A 202 4.07 16.09 16.37
C GLU A 202 2.61 16.54 16.23
N ASP A 203 2.32 17.82 16.41
CA ASP A 203 0.97 18.41 16.33
C ASP A 203 0.37 18.37 14.92
N ALA A 204 1.21 18.27 13.88
CA ALA A 204 0.77 18.19 12.49
C ALA A 204 -0.05 16.92 12.22
N SER A 205 0.39 15.77 12.76
CA SER A 205 -0.20 14.46 12.49
C SER A 205 -0.20 13.54 13.72
N TYR A 206 0.97 13.31 14.30
CA TYR A 206 1.22 12.29 15.31
C TYR A 206 0.31 12.39 16.55
N SER A 207 0.16 13.59 17.13
CA SER A 207 -0.65 13.81 18.34
C SER A 207 -2.15 13.59 18.13
N LYS A 208 -2.60 13.48 16.87
CA LYS A 208 -4.00 13.19 16.51
C LYS A 208 -4.31 11.70 16.47
N GLY A 209 -3.28 10.86 16.62
CA GLY A 209 -3.39 9.41 16.64
C GLY A 209 -2.30 8.74 15.81
N HIS A 210 -1.64 7.75 16.39
CA HIS A 210 -0.60 6.94 15.75
C HIS A 210 -0.68 5.47 16.21
N VAL A 211 0.08 4.61 15.53
CA VAL A 211 0.25 3.20 15.93
C VAL A 211 0.94 3.17 17.30
N PRO A 212 0.45 2.39 18.29
CA PRO A 212 1.04 2.35 19.62
C PRO A 212 2.55 2.12 19.62
N SER A 213 3.24 2.70 20.60
CA SER A 213 4.70 2.60 20.78
C SER A 213 5.55 3.24 19.67
N SER A 214 4.92 3.91 18.69
CA SER A 214 5.67 4.64 17.66
C SER A 214 6.23 5.93 18.24
N PHE A 215 7.45 6.30 17.89
CA PHE A 215 7.92 7.69 18.04
C PHE A 215 7.76 8.45 16.72
N HIS A 216 7.65 9.78 16.81
CA HIS A 216 7.48 10.64 15.64
C HIS A 216 8.82 11.00 14.98
N VAL A 217 8.87 10.94 13.65
CA VAL A 217 9.97 11.46 12.81
C VAL A 217 9.45 12.58 11.92
N ASN A 218 10.05 13.77 12.04
CA ASN A 218 9.83 14.88 11.11
C ASN A 218 10.74 14.70 9.89
N THR A 219 10.17 14.76 8.69
CA THR A 219 10.91 14.60 7.43
C THR A 219 12.01 15.65 7.23
N ASP A 220 11.83 16.87 7.73
CA ASP A 220 12.81 17.95 7.61
C ASP A 220 14.17 17.60 8.26
N HIS A 221 14.23 16.60 9.15
CA HIS A 221 15.50 16.17 9.75
C HIS A 221 16.38 15.31 8.85
N PHE A 222 15.83 14.66 7.81
CA PHE A 222 16.62 13.93 6.82
C PHE A 222 16.58 14.56 5.42
N GLU A 223 15.71 15.54 5.19
CA GLU A 223 15.63 16.32 3.96
C GLU A 223 15.38 17.80 4.25
N PRO A 224 16.40 18.53 4.75
CA PRO A 224 16.18 19.81 5.39
C PRO A 224 15.71 20.94 4.46
N PRO A 225 14.95 21.92 5.01
CA PRO A 225 14.74 23.21 4.38
C PRO A 225 16.07 23.97 4.14
N PRO A 226 16.15 24.89 3.15
CA PRO A 226 15.11 25.26 2.21
C PRO A 226 15.10 24.43 0.90
N GLN A 227 15.88 23.35 0.81
CA GLN A 227 16.02 22.61 -0.46
C GLN A 227 15.15 21.35 -0.54
N TRP A 228 14.74 20.75 0.59
CA TRP A 228 14.00 19.47 0.64
C TRP A 228 14.68 18.40 -0.21
N LYS A 229 16.02 18.45 -0.23
CA LYS A 229 16.90 17.43 -0.78
C LYS A 229 17.36 16.53 0.34
N LEU A 230 17.69 15.29 -0.02
CA LEU A 230 18.27 14.35 0.94
C LEU A 230 19.51 14.97 1.60
N GLY A 231 19.57 14.88 2.92
CA GLY A 231 20.72 15.32 3.69
C GLY A 231 22.01 14.64 3.23
N ASN A 232 23.12 15.37 3.31
CA ASN A 232 24.44 14.78 3.11
C ASN A 232 24.76 13.76 4.23
N PRO A 233 25.84 12.96 4.11
CA PRO A 233 26.17 11.95 5.12
C PRO A 233 26.27 12.46 6.57
N ALA A 234 26.73 13.71 6.78
CA ALA A 234 26.81 14.29 8.12
C ALA A 234 25.40 14.58 8.70
N VAL A 235 24.51 15.16 7.89
CA VAL A 235 23.11 15.38 8.26
C VAL A 235 22.41 14.06 8.58
N LEU A 236 22.57 13.04 7.73
CA LEU A 236 21.96 11.73 7.94
C LEU A 236 22.52 11.01 9.18
N THR A 237 23.80 11.23 9.51
CA THR A 237 24.40 10.71 10.74
C THR A 237 23.78 11.37 11.98
N GLY A 238 23.63 12.70 11.98
CA GLY A 238 22.94 13.42 13.05
C GLY A 238 21.46 13.06 13.18
N PHE A 239 20.78 12.84 12.06
CA PHE A 239 19.42 12.30 12.02
C PHE A 239 19.34 10.92 12.68
N ALA A 240 20.24 10.00 12.32
CA ALA A 240 20.27 8.66 12.89
C ALA A 240 20.45 8.68 14.42
N THR A 241 21.44 9.44 14.91
CA THR A 241 21.73 9.50 16.35
C THR A 241 20.61 10.19 17.12
N ARG A 242 20.01 11.25 16.57
CA ARG A 242 18.85 11.95 17.17
C ARG A 242 17.66 11.02 17.40
N TYR A 243 17.32 10.22 16.41
CA TYR A 243 16.19 9.27 16.47
C TYR A 243 16.57 7.88 16.99
N GLY A 244 17.84 7.70 17.32
CA GLY A 244 18.38 6.47 17.87
C GLY A 244 18.58 5.33 16.89
N PHE A 245 18.43 5.54 15.58
CA PHE A 245 18.59 4.48 14.58
C PHE A 245 20.02 3.93 14.58
N GLN A 246 20.12 2.60 14.42
CA GLN A 246 21.36 1.85 14.27
C GLN A 246 21.28 0.93 13.05
N ALA A 247 22.43 0.58 12.47
CA ALA A 247 22.52 -0.17 11.22
C ALA A 247 21.88 -1.57 11.29
N ASP A 248 21.92 -2.24 12.44
CA ASP A 248 21.30 -3.56 12.64
C ASP A 248 19.88 -3.48 13.23
N ASP A 249 19.24 -2.29 13.29
CA ASP A 249 17.84 -2.18 13.71
C ASP A 249 16.87 -2.86 12.72
N THR A 250 15.73 -3.26 13.27
CA THR A 250 14.50 -3.54 12.52
C THR A 250 13.50 -2.39 12.73
N VAL A 251 13.11 -1.72 11.65
CA VAL A 251 12.25 -0.54 11.71
C VAL A 251 10.93 -0.78 10.99
N VAL A 252 9.83 -0.60 11.70
CA VAL A 252 8.46 -0.65 11.19
C VAL A 252 7.91 0.76 11.09
N ILE A 253 7.67 1.22 9.87
CA ILE A 253 7.28 2.60 9.57
C ILE A 253 5.79 2.66 9.22
N SER A 254 5.10 3.61 9.81
CA SER A 254 3.76 4.05 9.45
C SER A 254 3.74 5.58 9.35
N GLY A 255 2.63 6.12 8.89
CA GLY A 255 2.43 7.56 8.74
C GLY A 255 1.01 7.83 8.25
N LYS A 256 0.52 9.04 8.51
CA LYS A 256 -0.78 9.46 7.98
C LYS A 256 -0.78 9.54 6.45
N ASP A 257 0.31 10.05 5.88
CA ASP A 257 0.58 9.97 4.44
C ASP A 257 1.53 8.80 4.18
N PRO A 258 1.09 7.75 3.47
CA PRO A 258 1.97 6.63 3.16
C PRO A 258 3.25 7.04 2.40
N MET A 259 3.23 8.11 1.60
CA MET A 259 4.43 8.54 0.85
C MET A 259 5.60 8.90 1.77
N ALA A 260 5.31 9.53 2.92
CA ALA A 260 6.32 9.86 3.92
C ALA A 260 6.97 8.60 4.49
N SER A 261 6.16 7.56 4.74
CA SER A 261 6.63 6.26 5.24
C SER A 261 7.59 5.58 4.26
N TYR A 262 7.24 5.55 2.97
CA TYR A 262 8.10 4.97 1.95
C TYR A 262 9.36 5.80 1.71
N ARG A 263 9.26 7.14 1.79
CA ARG A 263 10.42 8.03 1.72
C ARG A 263 11.42 7.73 2.83
N LEU A 264 10.97 7.69 4.08
CA LEU A 264 11.83 7.34 5.21
C LEU A 264 12.39 5.91 5.06
N ALA A 265 11.59 4.97 4.56
CA ALA A 265 12.03 3.60 4.35
C ALA A 265 13.26 3.51 3.42
N ILE A 266 13.18 4.18 2.26
CA ILE A 266 14.30 4.22 1.30
C ILE A 266 15.52 4.93 1.90
N VAL A 267 15.32 6.02 2.65
CA VAL A 267 16.42 6.75 3.30
C VAL A 267 17.14 5.88 4.34
N LEU A 268 16.41 5.19 5.23
CA LEU A 268 17.00 4.28 6.22
C LEU A 268 17.73 3.11 5.56
N GLN A 269 17.18 2.55 4.49
CA GLN A 269 17.83 1.48 3.72
C GLN A 269 19.10 1.98 3.00
N TYR A 270 19.08 3.19 2.45
CA TYR A 270 20.25 3.83 1.84
C TYR A 270 21.35 4.08 2.88
N MET A 271 20.97 4.57 4.06
CA MET A 271 21.88 4.77 5.18
C MET A 271 22.53 3.46 5.61
N GLY A 272 21.75 2.38 5.67
CA GLY A 272 22.25 1.03 5.97
C GLY A 272 21.47 0.26 7.02
N VAL A 273 20.28 0.71 7.42
CA VAL A 273 19.43 -0.07 8.33
C VAL A 273 19.08 -1.40 7.66
N SER A 274 19.37 -2.48 8.38
CA SER A 274 19.37 -3.83 7.85
C SER A 274 17.98 -4.30 7.43
N ASP A 275 16.97 -4.01 8.24
CA ASP A 275 15.57 -4.39 8.04
C ASP A 275 14.64 -3.19 8.23
N VAL A 276 13.98 -2.79 7.15
CA VAL A 276 13.07 -1.63 7.13
C VAL A 276 11.80 -2.02 6.40
N ARG A 277 10.66 -1.89 7.07
CA ARG A 277 9.36 -2.34 6.60
C ARG A 277 8.32 -1.25 6.78
N VAL A 278 7.31 -1.25 5.92
CA VAL A 278 6.26 -0.23 5.91
C VAL A 278 4.89 -0.89 6.14
N LEU A 279 4.05 -0.27 6.97
CA LEU A 279 2.65 -0.66 7.09
C LEU A 279 1.92 -0.41 5.77
N ASN A 280 1.48 -1.48 5.10
CA ASN A 280 0.79 -1.38 3.81
C ASN A 280 -0.53 -0.61 3.98
N GLY A 281 -0.73 0.45 3.20
CA GLY A 281 -1.86 1.38 3.35
C GLY A 281 -1.73 2.41 4.49
N GLY A 282 -0.59 2.42 5.20
CA GLY A 282 -0.25 3.40 6.24
C GLY A 282 -1.23 3.41 7.42
N PHE A 283 -1.31 4.53 8.13
CA PHE A 283 -2.16 4.66 9.31
C PHE A 283 -3.66 4.50 9.01
N ALA A 284 -4.09 4.72 7.76
CA ALA A 284 -5.46 4.44 7.33
C ALA A 284 -5.80 2.94 7.44
N ALA A 285 -4.89 2.05 7.05
CA ALA A 285 -5.07 0.60 7.18
C ALA A 285 -5.13 0.15 8.64
N TRP A 286 -4.30 0.74 9.52
CA TRP A 286 -4.36 0.50 10.97
C TRP A 286 -5.73 0.82 11.55
N LYS A 287 -6.27 2.00 11.23
CA LYS A 287 -7.60 2.43 11.68
C LYS A 287 -8.73 1.58 11.07
N ALA A 288 -8.62 1.21 9.80
CA ALA A 288 -9.59 0.35 9.14
C ALA A 288 -9.69 -1.03 9.82
N ALA A 289 -8.57 -1.55 10.33
CA ALA A 289 -8.52 -2.77 11.13
C ALA A 289 -9.07 -2.60 12.57
N ARG A 290 -9.47 -1.39 12.97
CA ARG A 290 -10.03 -1.04 14.29
C ARG A 290 -9.11 -1.40 15.46
N PHE A 291 -7.80 -1.30 15.26
CA PHE A 291 -6.83 -1.53 16.32
C PHE A 291 -6.62 -0.30 17.22
N PRO A 292 -6.12 -0.49 18.46
CA PRO A 292 -5.89 0.62 19.39
C PRO A 292 -4.96 1.69 18.80
N VAL A 293 -5.22 2.95 19.15
CA VAL A 293 -4.45 4.12 18.71
C VAL A 293 -3.93 4.85 19.94
N GLU A 294 -2.68 5.29 19.92
CA GLU A 294 -2.11 6.18 20.94
C GLU A 294 -2.12 7.62 20.43
N THR A 295 -2.20 8.59 21.36
CA THR A 295 -2.10 10.03 21.08
C THR A 295 -0.99 10.71 21.89
N ARG A 296 -0.39 10.00 22.85
CA ARG A 296 0.68 10.52 23.70
C ARG A 296 2.00 10.65 22.95
N SER A 297 2.78 11.68 23.27
CA SER A 297 4.17 11.79 22.82
C SER A 297 5.00 10.64 23.37
N GLN A 298 5.81 10.04 22.49
CA GLN A 298 6.79 9.01 22.80
C GLN A 298 8.12 9.48 22.20
N PRO A 299 8.96 10.20 22.97
CA PRO A 299 10.21 10.72 22.44
C PRO A 299 11.15 9.57 22.04
N PRO A 300 11.89 9.71 20.91
CA PRO A 300 12.86 8.69 20.53
C PRO A 300 14.00 8.62 21.56
N ALA A 301 14.43 7.39 21.87
CA ALA A 301 15.66 7.18 22.61
C ALA A 301 16.84 7.35 21.65
N GLY A 302 17.54 8.49 21.74
CA GLY A 302 18.74 8.76 20.93
C GLY A 302 19.82 7.68 21.08
N ALA A 303 20.73 7.60 20.11
CA ALA A 303 21.82 6.63 20.08
C ALA A 303 23.18 7.33 20.00
N LYS A 304 24.20 6.71 20.61
CA LYS A 304 25.58 7.22 20.58
C LYS A 304 26.19 7.21 19.17
N SER A 305 25.82 6.24 18.34
CA SER A 305 26.28 6.12 16.96
C SER A 305 25.30 5.29 16.13
N PHE A 306 25.38 5.40 14.80
CA PHE A 306 24.66 4.53 13.86
C PHE A 306 25.27 3.13 13.73
N GLY A 307 26.55 2.96 14.07
CA GLY A 307 27.26 1.68 13.95
C GLY A 307 27.79 1.34 12.55
N ALA A 308 27.65 2.23 11.55
CA ALA A 308 28.23 2.07 10.22
C ALA A 308 28.51 3.43 9.55
N ARG A 309 29.32 3.43 8.49
CA ARG A 309 29.52 4.62 7.64
C ARG A 309 28.33 4.80 6.72
N ILE A 310 27.70 5.98 6.76
CA ILE A 310 26.58 6.34 5.89
C ILE A 310 27.10 6.97 4.59
N PRO A 311 26.55 6.61 3.42
CA PRO A 311 25.62 5.50 3.18
C PRO A 311 26.31 4.14 3.07
N VAL A 312 25.64 3.09 3.55
CA VAL A 312 26.06 1.69 3.33
C VAL A 312 25.59 1.18 1.96
N ARG A 313 24.46 1.67 1.42
CA ARG A 313 23.88 1.22 0.15
C ARG A 313 23.80 2.35 -0.89
N PRO A 314 24.95 2.87 -1.38
CA PRO A 314 24.99 4.03 -2.26
C PRO A 314 24.38 3.81 -3.65
N THR A 315 24.07 2.58 -4.06
CA THR A 315 23.39 2.27 -5.33
C THR A 315 21.88 2.38 -5.25
N LEU A 316 21.29 2.48 -4.05
CA LEU A 316 19.85 2.63 -3.89
C LEU A 316 19.37 4.03 -4.31
N ILE A 317 20.25 5.02 -4.25
CA ILE A 317 19.97 6.41 -4.65
C ILE A 317 20.99 6.81 -5.70
N ASP A 318 20.50 7.20 -6.89
CA ASP A 318 21.33 7.80 -7.92
C ASP A 318 21.52 9.29 -7.65
N ASP A 319 22.77 9.74 -7.76
CA ASP A 319 23.08 11.16 -7.81
C ASP A 319 22.87 11.71 -9.22
N LEU A 320 23.00 13.04 -9.36
CA LEU A 320 22.83 13.72 -10.64
C LEU A 320 23.83 13.22 -11.71
N ALA A 321 25.05 12.85 -11.31
CA ALA A 321 26.07 12.39 -12.26
C ALA A 321 25.71 11.02 -12.85
N ARG A 322 25.24 10.09 -12.01
CA ARG A 322 24.73 8.78 -12.44
C ARG A 322 23.52 8.91 -13.35
N VAL A 323 22.57 9.77 -13.02
CA VAL A 323 21.40 10.00 -13.88
C VAL A 323 21.82 10.58 -15.23
N LYS A 324 22.71 11.58 -15.26
CA LYS A 324 23.24 12.14 -16.51
C LYS A 324 23.97 11.08 -17.35
N ALA A 325 24.73 10.19 -16.72
CA ALA A 325 25.40 9.09 -17.40
C ALA A 325 24.42 8.06 -17.95
N GLY A 326 23.40 7.68 -17.16
CA GLY A 326 22.34 6.76 -17.57
C GLY A 326 21.51 7.27 -18.74
N LEU A 327 21.14 8.56 -18.75
CA LEU A 327 20.41 9.18 -19.85
C LEU A 327 21.17 9.16 -21.19
N ARG A 328 22.50 8.95 -21.18
CA ARG A 328 23.31 8.76 -22.40
C ARG A 328 23.32 7.31 -22.91
N LYS A 329 22.71 6.37 -22.16
CA LYS A 329 22.62 4.95 -22.45
C LYS A 329 21.17 4.44 -22.35
N PRO A 330 20.25 4.96 -23.17
CA PRO A 330 18.82 4.61 -23.10
C PRO A 330 18.51 3.13 -23.36
N GLU A 331 19.44 2.37 -23.92
CA GLU A 331 19.42 0.91 -24.06
C GLU A 331 19.50 0.18 -22.71
N ASP A 332 20.22 0.74 -21.72
CA ASP A 332 20.49 0.12 -20.42
C ASP A 332 19.75 0.80 -19.26
N PHE A 333 19.28 2.03 -19.44
CA PHE A 333 18.76 2.88 -18.37
C PHE A 333 17.46 3.59 -18.76
N VAL A 334 16.54 3.70 -17.78
CA VAL A 334 15.30 4.48 -17.91
C VAL A 334 15.12 5.34 -16.66
N LEU A 335 15.05 6.65 -16.87
CA LEU A 335 14.59 7.59 -15.84
C LEU A 335 13.06 7.65 -15.87
N VAL A 336 12.41 7.08 -14.86
CA VAL A 336 10.95 6.97 -14.77
C VAL A 336 10.38 8.18 -14.02
N ASP A 337 9.68 9.06 -14.72
CA ASP A 337 9.07 10.27 -14.16
C ASP A 337 7.69 9.96 -13.56
N ASN A 338 7.66 9.76 -12.24
CA ASN A 338 6.45 9.55 -11.44
C ASN A 338 5.86 10.86 -10.95
N ARG A 339 5.66 11.82 -11.88
CA ARG A 339 4.85 13.03 -11.66
C ARG A 339 3.49 12.93 -12.34
N THR A 340 2.59 13.88 -12.06
CA THR A 340 1.32 13.96 -12.79
C THR A 340 1.55 14.33 -14.25
N TRP A 341 0.59 14.05 -15.14
CA TRP A 341 0.72 14.40 -16.55
C TRP A 341 0.97 15.90 -16.76
N ALA A 342 0.27 16.75 -16.01
CA ALA A 342 0.43 18.20 -16.07
C ALA A 342 1.82 18.69 -15.65
N GLU A 343 2.47 17.98 -14.73
CA GLU A 343 3.88 18.24 -14.37
C GLU A 343 4.83 17.80 -15.49
N PHE A 344 4.63 16.59 -16.04
CA PHE A 344 5.47 15.99 -17.09
C PHE A 344 5.50 16.84 -18.37
N ILE A 345 4.35 17.37 -18.80
CA ILE A 345 4.27 18.23 -20.00
C ILE A 345 4.58 19.71 -19.70
N GLY A 346 4.89 20.06 -18.45
CA GLY A 346 5.27 21.42 -18.06
C GLY A 346 4.13 22.44 -17.96
N LYS A 347 2.87 22.01 -17.80
CA LYS A 347 1.74 22.93 -17.51
C LYS A 347 1.85 23.51 -16.09
N THR A 348 2.34 22.71 -15.15
CA THR A 348 2.60 23.10 -13.76
C THR A 348 3.94 22.53 -13.29
N SER A 349 4.52 23.11 -12.25
CA SER A 349 5.65 22.47 -11.54
C SER A 349 5.16 21.39 -10.59
N GLY A 350 3.90 21.46 -10.15
CA GLY A 350 3.31 20.61 -9.12
C GLY A 350 3.49 21.12 -7.68
N TYR A 351 4.36 22.12 -7.47
CA TYR A 351 4.82 22.53 -6.14
C TYR A 351 4.74 24.04 -5.95
N LYS A 352 4.14 24.49 -4.85
CA LYS A 352 4.00 25.92 -4.54
C LYS A 352 5.32 26.64 -4.29
N TYR A 353 6.34 25.89 -3.85
CA TYR A 353 7.67 26.40 -3.49
C TYR A 353 8.70 26.24 -4.62
N HIS A 354 8.31 25.73 -5.79
CA HIS A 354 9.22 25.53 -6.91
C HIS A 354 8.52 25.87 -8.23
N PHE A 355 9.06 26.83 -8.98
CA PHE A 355 8.31 27.45 -10.08
C PHE A 355 8.71 26.98 -11.49
N ARG A 356 9.87 26.34 -11.66
CA ARG A 356 10.29 25.84 -12.98
C ARG A 356 9.40 24.66 -13.40
N LYS A 357 8.95 24.68 -14.64
CA LYS A 357 8.04 23.70 -15.23
C LYS A 357 8.73 22.94 -16.36
N GLY A 358 8.31 21.70 -16.58
CA GLY A 358 8.83 20.83 -17.63
C GLY A 358 9.26 19.47 -17.08
N ARG A 359 10.03 18.75 -17.89
CA ARG A 359 10.61 17.44 -17.57
C ARG A 359 12.08 17.36 -17.94
N ILE A 360 12.72 16.35 -17.38
CA ILE A 360 14.10 15.97 -17.71
C ILE A 360 14.09 15.34 -19.12
N PRO A 361 14.89 15.85 -20.08
CA PRO A 361 14.97 15.25 -21.41
C PRO A 361 15.36 13.76 -21.34
N GLY A 362 14.67 12.93 -22.10
CA GLY A 362 14.85 11.48 -22.09
C GLY A 362 14.17 10.73 -20.94
N SER A 363 13.48 11.42 -20.00
CA SER A 363 12.66 10.71 -19.01
C SER A 363 11.41 10.08 -19.65
N THR A 364 11.01 8.92 -19.13
CA THR A 364 9.80 8.21 -19.56
C THR A 364 8.68 8.48 -18.56
N TYR A 365 7.49 8.80 -19.03
CA TYR A 365 6.35 9.07 -18.16
C TYR A 365 5.90 7.79 -17.43
N GLY A 366 6.22 7.72 -16.14
CA GLY A 366 5.86 6.60 -15.27
C GLY A 366 4.48 6.70 -14.65
N GLN A 367 3.75 7.79 -14.89
CA GLN A 367 2.51 8.12 -14.18
C GLN A 367 2.70 8.35 -12.66
N ALA A 368 1.74 9.08 -12.10
CA ALA A 368 1.49 9.25 -10.67
C ALA A 368 -0.03 9.34 -10.53
N GLY A 369 -0.57 10.12 -9.60
CA GLY A 369 -2.02 10.35 -9.54
C GLY A 369 -2.54 11.47 -10.44
N PHE A 370 -3.86 11.67 -10.40
CA PHE A 370 -4.57 12.63 -11.25
C PHE A 370 -4.88 13.97 -10.58
N THR A 371 -4.70 14.07 -9.25
CA THR A 371 -5.14 15.23 -8.46
C THR A 371 -4.03 16.22 -8.11
N GLY A 372 -2.76 15.79 -8.10
CA GLY A 372 -1.63 16.65 -7.79
C GLY A 372 -0.39 15.90 -7.29
N ALA A 373 0.58 16.64 -6.75
CA ALA A 373 1.89 16.13 -6.35
C ALA A 373 1.87 15.11 -5.20
N ASN A 374 0.74 14.97 -4.50
CA ASN A 374 0.54 14.04 -3.38
C ASN A 374 -0.35 12.84 -3.75
N SER A 375 -0.41 12.48 -5.03
CA SER A 375 -1.30 11.44 -5.55
C SER A 375 -0.52 10.37 -6.32
N LEU A 376 -0.91 9.11 -6.12
CA LEU A 376 -0.26 7.93 -6.71
C LEU A 376 -1.29 6.85 -7.11
N THR A 377 -2.48 7.27 -7.51
CA THR A 377 -3.66 6.40 -7.76
C THR A 377 -3.37 5.18 -8.64
N PRO A 378 -2.57 5.24 -9.73
CA PRO A 378 -2.30 4.06 -10.55
C PRO A 378 -1.48 2.97 -9.86
N TYR A 379 -0.85 3.27 -8.72
CA TYR A 379 0.00 2.35 -7.95
C TYR A 379 -0.61 1.91 -6.63
N ARG A 380 -1.77 2.48 -6.26
CA ARG A 380 -2.45 2.19 -4.99
C ARG A 380 -3.84 1.60 -5.24
N ASN A 381 -4.20 0.62 -4.44
CA ASN A 381 -5.56 0.15 -4.28
C ASN A 381 -6.43 1.22 -3.59
N ILE A 382 -7.74 0.98 -3.53
CA ILE A 382 -8.69 1.97 -3.01
C ILE A 382 -8.49 2.31 -1.52
N ASP A 383 -7.82 1.43 -0.78
CA ASP A 383 -7.48 1.53 0.64
C ASP A 383 -6.03 2.00 0.87
N ASN A 384 -5.37 2.52 -0.17
CA ASN A 384 -3.96 2.92 -0.21
C ASN A 384 -2.93 1.78 -0.09
N THR A 385 -3.36 0.51 -0.09
CA THR A 385 -2.40 -0.60 -0.19
C THR A 385 -1.73 -0.64 -1.57
N MET A 386 -0.57 -1.28 -1.66
CA MET A 386 0.10 -1.53 -2.93
C MET A 386 -0.85 -2.20 -3.93
N ARG A 387 -0.95 -1.64 -5.13
CA ARG A 387 -1.65 -2.28 -6.26
C ARG A 387 -0.93 -3.55 -6.69
N ASN A 388 -1.65 -4.56 -7.17
CA ASN A 388 -1.02 -5.83 -7.54
C ASN A 388 0.11 -5.66 -8.59
N ALA A 389 1.06 -6.58 -8.56
CA ALA A 389 2.27 -6.52 -9.37
C ALA A 389 1.97 -6.55 -10.86
N ASP A 390 1.06 -7.42 -11.29
CA ASP A 390 0.73 -7.60 -12.71
C ASP A 390 0.15 -6.31 -13.33
N GLU A 391 -0.67 -5.56 -12.58
CA GLU A 391 -1.19 -4.26 -13.02
C GLU A 391 -0.09 -3.19 -13.10
N ILE A 392 0.85 -3.18 -12.14
CA ILE A 392 1.99 -2.25 -12.17
C ILE A 392 2.91 -2.57 -13.37
N LEU A 393 3.22 -3.84 -13.58
CA LEU A 393 4.06 -4.30 -14.69
C LEU A 393 3.40 -4.04 -16.05
N ALA A 394 2.09 -4.27 -16.17
CA ALA A 394 1.32 -3.96 -17.36
C ALA A 394 1.29 -2.45 -17.63
N LEU A 395 1.16 -1.62 -16.60
CA LEU A 395 1.22 -0.15 -16.70
C LEU A 395 2.58 0.30 -17.24
N TRP A 396 3.68 -0.23 -16.71
CA TRP A 396 5.03 0.07 -17.19
C TRP A 396 5.27 -0.42 -18.62
N LYS A 397 4.85 -1.65 -18.94
CA LYS A 397 4.95 -2.19 -20.30
C LYS A 397 4.21 -1.30 -21.31
N LYS A 398 2.98 -0.86 -20.99
CA LYS A 398 2.19 0.06 -21.83
C LYS A 398 2.89 1.41 -22.01
N ALA A 399 3.61 1.88 -21.00
CA ALA A 399 4.39 3.12 -21.04
C ALA A 399 5.77 2.95 -21.72
N GLY A 400 6.12 1.77 -22.22
CA GLY A 400 7.43 1.49 -22.82
C GLY A 400 8.58 1.36 -21.82
N ILE A 401 8.28 1.21 -20.53
CA ILE A 401 9.25 1.02 -19.46
C ILE A 401 9.58 -0.48 -19.38
N SER A 402 10.79 -0.86 -19.82
CA SER A 402 11.29 -2.23 -19.72
C SER A 402 11.94 -2.48 -18.36
N THR A 403 11.52 -3.55 -17.69
CA THR A 403 12.08 -4.01 -16.41
C THR A 403 13.44 -4.71 -16.54
N ASP A 404 13.91 -4.93 -17.77
CA ASP A 404 15.23 -5.51 -18.04
C ASP A 404 16.36 -4.46 -17.93
N LYS A 405 15.98 -3.18 -17.92
CA LYS A 405 16.88 -2.03 -17.80
C LYS A 405 17.05 -1.61 -16.33
N HIS A 406 18.02 -0.74 -16.07
CA HIS A 406 18.07 0.02 -14.83
C HIS A 406 16.93 1.04 -14.79
N LEU A 407 15.96 0.81 -13.90
CA LEU A 407 14.89 1.78 -13.63
C LEU A 407 15.28 2.72 -12.48
N SER A 408 15.53 3.99 -12.80
CA SER A 408 15.73 5.04 -11.81
C SER A 408 14.46 5.86 -11.68
N PHE A 409 13.76 5.74 -10.55
CA PHE A 409 12.48 6.41 -10.33
C PHE A 409 12.71 7.84 -9.83
N MET A 410 11.89 8.79 -10.29
CA MET A 410 11.99 10.20 -9.89
C MET A 410 10.62 10.86 -9.78
N CYS A 411 10.53 11.96 -9.03
CA CYS A 411 9.39 12.85 -9.05
C CYS A 411 9.84 14.31 -8.83
N GLY A 412 9.12 15.12 -8.04
CA GLY A 412 9.63 16.46 -7.65
C GLY A 412 10.83 16.39 -6.72
N GLY A 413 10.62 15.83 -5.52
CA GLY A 413 11.61 15.71 -4.43
C GLY A 413 11.69 14.29 -3.84
N GLY A 414 11.35 13.26 -4.63
CA GLY A 414 11.60 11.86 -4.28
C GLY A 414 10.50 11.09 -3.55
N TRP A 415 9.48 11.74 -2.96
CA TRP A 415 8.45 11.06 -2.15
C TRP A 415 7.64 10.01 -2.92
N ARG A 416 6.93 10.44 -3.98
CA ARG A 416 6.17 9.53 -4.88
C ARG A 416 7.06 8.39 -5.42
N ALA A 417 8.26 8.73 -5.83
CA ALA A 417 9.20 7.78 -6.43
C ALA A 417 9.76 6.76 -5.42
N ALA A 418 9.91 7.13 -4.14
CA ALA A 418 10.32 6.20 -3.09
C ALA A 418 9.28 5.10 -2.84
N GLU A 419 7.99 5.44 -2.93
CA GLU A 419 6.89 4.46 -2.86
C GLU A 419 6.90 3.52 -4.08
N VAL A 420 7.00 4.07 -5.29
CA VAL A 420 7.08 3.27 -6.52
C VAL A 420 8.31 2.35 -6.51
N LEU A 421 9.47 2.84 -6.07
CA LEU A 421 10.67 2.04 -5.87
C LEU A 421 10.45 0.92 -4.85
N THR A 422 9.76 1.20 -3.74
CA THR A 422 9.45 0.17 -2.75
C THR A 422 8.59 -0.93 -3.36
N PHE A 423 7.58 -0.58 -4.18
CA PHE A 423 6.76 -1.57 -4.89
C PHE A 423 7.57 -2.38 -5.90
N ALA A 424 8.46 -1.75 -6.68
CA ALA A 424 9.37 -2.45 -7.59
C ALA A 424 10.23 -3.49 -6.84
N ARG A 425 10.72 -3.11 -5.65
CA ARG A 425 11.51 -3.99 -4.78
C ARG A 425 10.67 -5.10 -4.14
N VAL A 426 9.42 -4.85 -3.77
CA VAL A 426 8.47 -5.87 -3.28
C VAL A 426 8.27 -6.95 -4.35
N ILE A 427 8.03 -6.53 -5.61
CA ILE A 427 7.91 -7.41 -6.77
C ILE A 427 9.19 -8.25 -6.95
N GLY A 428 10.35 -7.63 -6.71
CA GLY A 428 11.65 -8.30 -6.75
C GLY A 428 12.52 -7.89 -7.94
N LEU A 429 12.26 -6.72 -8.51
CA LEU A 429 13.07 -6.17 -9.60
C LEU A 429 14.48 -5.84 -9.11
N PRO A 430 15.54 -6.38 -9.76
CA PRO A 430 16.90 -6.31 -9.23
C PRO A 430 17.59 -4.97 -9.50
N ASN A 431 17.25 -4.30 -10.60
CA ASN A 431 17.99 -3.13 -11.10
C ASN A 431 17.16 -1.85 -10.98
N THR A 432 16.92 -1.43 -9.73
CA THR A 432 16.05 -0.28 -9.41
C THR A 432 16.72 0.67 -8.42
N SER A 433 16.52 1.97 -8.61
CA SER A 433 17.06 3.02 -7.76
C SER A 433 16.11 4.22 -7.67
N LEU A 434 16.42 5.15 -6.77
CA LEU A 434 15.74 6.43 -6.65
C LEU A 434 16.67 7.56 -7.11
N TYR A 435 16.26 8.37 -8.08
CA TYR A 435 16.84 9.71 -8.24
C TYR A 435 16.16 10.67 -7.24
N SER A 436 16.76 10.79 -6.06
CA SER A 436 16.17 11.45 -4.88
C SER A 436 15.95 12.96 -5.09
N ASP A 437 16.88 13.60 -5.78
CA ASP A 437 16.85 15.05 -6.05
C ASP A 437 15.72 15.45 -7.01
N GLY A 438 15.27 14.53 -7.87
CA GLY A 438 14.13 14.71 -8.74
C GLY A 438 14.17 15.94 -9.65
N TRP A 439 12.99 16.42 -10.04
CA TRP A 439 12.81 17.60 -10.88
C TRP A 439 13.34 18.86 -10.22
N ILE A 440 13.14 19.01 -8.91
CA ILE A 440 13.58 20.20 -8.17
C ILE A 440 15.10 20.29 -8.21
N GLY A 441 15.80 19.18 -7.93
CA GLY A 441 17.25 19.14 -7.98
C GLY A 441 17.81 19.32 -9.39
N TRP A 442 17.23 18.66 -10.40
CA TRP A 442 17.64 18.82 -11.79
C TRP A 442 17.47 20.25 -12.28
N SER A 443 16.30 20.83 -12.06
CA SER A 443 15.96 22.15 -12.58
C SER A 443 16.47 23.30 -11.70
N ASN A 444 17.07 23.07 -10.53
CA ASN A 444 17.76 24.18 -9.85
C ASN A 444 19.09 24.55 -10.55
N ASP A 445 19.71 23.59 -11.24
CA ASP A 445 20.82 23.88 -12.15
C ASP A 445 20.27 24.45 -13.48
N ARG A 446 20.66 25.68 -13.80
CA ARG A 446 20.22 26.39 -15.01
C ARG A 446 20.85 25.85 -16.28
N GLN A 447 21.96 25.11 -16.18
CA GLN A 447 22.65 24.51 -17.31
C GLN A 447 22.00 23.19 -17.75
N ASN A 448 21.18 22.58 -16.88
CA ASN A 448 20.48 21.35 -17.24
C ASN A 448 19.35 21.61 -18.25
N PRO A 449 19.29 20.83 -19.34
CA PRO A 449 18.24 20.98 -20.34
C PRO A 449 16.87 20.54 -19.79
N ILE A 450 15.81 21.08 -20.39
CA ILE A 450 14.42 20.85 -20.00
C ILE A 450 13.58 20.70 -21.26
N GLU A 451 12.61 19.80 -21.24
CA GLU A 451 11.55 19.70 -22.25
C GLU A 451 10.17 20.07 -21.70
N THR A 452 9.25 20.48 -22.58
CA THR A 452 7.83 20.74 -22.29
C THR A 452 6.95 20.17 -23.42
N GLY A 453 5.63 20.26 -23.25
CA GLY A 453 4.66 19.81 -24.25
C GLY A 453 4.46 18.29 -24.29
N ALA A 454 3.38 17.86 -24.96
CA ALA A 454 3.15 16.45 -25.27
C ALA A 454 4.06 16.02 -26.44
N THR A 455 4.50 14.78 -26.46
CA THR A 455 5.31 14.21 -27.55
C THR A 455 4.55 13.06 -28.19
N SER A 456 4.81 12.79 -29.48
CA SER A 456 4.24 11.62 -30.17
C SER A 456 4.67 10.28 -29.55
N LYS A 457 5.80 10.27 -28.82
CA LYS A 457 6.34 9.10 -28.11
C LYS A 457 5.74 8.86 -26.73
N THR A 458 4.96 9.81 -26.20
CA THR A 458 4.31 9.69 -24.90
C THR A 458 2.86 10.16 -25.04
N PRO A 459 1.96 9.30 -25.54
CA PRO A 459 0.54 9.62 -25.53
C PRO A 459 0.08 9.83 -24.08
N GLY A 460 -0.76 10.85 -23.88
CA GLY A 460 -1.31 11.14 -22.55
C GLY A 460 -2.16 9.99 -22.00
N PRO A 461 -2.48 10.02 -20.69
CA PRO A 461 -3.34 9.03 -20.05
C PRO A 461 -4.75 8.99 -20.63
#